data_AF-A0A059FJQ5-F1
#
_entry.id   AF-A0A059FJQ5-F1
#
_cell.length_a   1.000
_cell.length_b   1.000
_cell.length_c   1.000
_cell.angle_alpha   90.00
_cell.angle_beta   90.00
_cell.angle_gamma   90.00
#
_symmetry.space_group_name_H-M   'P 1'
#
loop_
_entity.id
_entity.type
_entity.pdbx_description
1 polymer ?
#
loop_
_entity_poly.entity_id
_entity_poly.type
_entity_poly.pdbx_seq_one_letter_code
_entity_poly.pdbx_strand_id
1 'polypeptide(L)'
;MADGSVMRARSDPGPVRLTLDEAISRLEAGKGEGVVVDLGEGRTAVADGHRGDDGLLQRLRGHRMLVALASGAADLSQFSTSPGTVNVAPLVQEILDAAVQRD
;
A
#
# COMPACT_ATOMS: atom_id res chain seq x y z
N MET A 1 -24.70 38.89 35.09
CA MET A 1 -25.19 37.92 34.09
C MET A 1 -24.62 38.35 32.75
N ALA A 2 -23.77 37.52 32.15
CA ALA A 2 -23.31 37.64 30.77
C ALA A 2 -22.87 36.26 30.30
N ASP A 3 -23.59 35.74 29.30
CA ASP A 3 -23.43 34.45 28.66
C ASP A 3 -22.00 34.21 28.17
N GLY A 4 -21.32 33.25 28.79
CA GLY A 4 -20.09 32.68 28.27
C GLY A 4 -20.42 31.84 27.04
N SER A 5 -20.30 32.42 25.85
CA SER A 5 -20.40 31.70 24.59
C SER A 5 -19.31 30.62 24.52
N VAL A 6 -19.68 29.40 24.86
CA VAL A 6 -18.83 28.22 24.71
C VAL A 6 -18.78 27.84 23.23
N MET A 7 -17.70 28.28 22.57
CA MET A 7 -17.34 27.86 21.22
C MET A 7 -17.06 26.36 21.26
N ARG A 8 -18.09 25.53 21.01
CA ARG A 8 -17.89 24.10 20.80
C ARG A 8 -17.13 23.93 19.50
N ALA A 9 -15.83 23.64 19.60
CA ALA A 9 -15.07 23.10 18.48
C ALA A 9 -15.80 21.83 18.01
N ARG A 10 -16.53 21.94 16.91
CA ARG A 10 -16.97 20.78 16.15
C ARG A 10 -15.69 20.12 15.68
N SER A 11 -15.29 19.04 16.35
CA SER A 11 -14.33 18.11 15.80
C SER A 11 -14.98 17.55 14.54
N ASP A 12 -14.67 18.14 13.40
CA ASP A 12 -14.91 17.49 12.12
C ASP A 12 -14.20 16.14 12.24
N PRO A 13 -14.91 15.00 12.18
CA PRO A 13 -14.23 13.72 12.11
C PRO A 13 -13.47 13.78 10.79
N GLY A 14 -12.16 14.01 10.86
CA GLY A 14 -11.29 14.07 9.69
C GLY A 14 -11.52 12.86 8.77
N PRO A 15 -11.07 12.94 7.51
CA PRO A 15 -11.35 11.92 6.50
C PRO A 15 -11.11 10.52 7.08
N VAL A 16 -12.12 9.65 6.95
CA VAL A 16 -12.11 8.30 7.52
C VAL A 16 -10.84 7.60 7.06
N ARG A 17 -9.95 7.31 8.02
CA ARG A 17 -8.69 6.63 7.75
C ARG A 17 -8.93 5.14 7.73
N LEU A 18 -8.51 4.51 6.64
CA LEU A 18 -8.61 3.06 6.48
C LEU A 18 -7.35 2.40 7.03
N THR A 19 -7.52 1.19 7.54
CA THR A 19 -6.37 0.33 7.86
C THR A 19 -5.66 -0.09 6.56
N LEU A 20 -4.42 -0.53 6.68
CA LEU A 20 -3.62 -0.99 5.53
C LEU A 20 -4.36 -2.03 4.69
N ASP A 21 -4.90 -3.08 5.31
CA ASP A 21 -5.59 -4.16 4.59
C ASP A 21 -6.92 -3.69 3.99
N GLU A 22 -7.68 -2.87 4.70
CA GLU A 22 -8.94 -2.33 4.17
C GLU A 22 -8.70 -1.42 2.95
N ALA A 23 -7.66 -0.58 3.01
CA ALA A 23 -7.27 0.26 1.90
C ALA A 23 -6.86 -0.55 0.67
N ILE A 24 -6.04 -1.60 0.86
CA ILE A 24 -5.64 -2.51 -0.23
C ILE A 24 -6.88 -3.14 -0.88
N SER A 25 -7.81 -3.69 -0.08
CA SER A 25 -9.03 -4.31 -0.62
C SER A 25 -9.91 -3.32 -1.37
N ARG A 26 -10.03 -2.07 -0.91
CA ARG A 26 -10.80 -1.04 -1.64
C ARG A 26 -10.14 -0.62 -2.94
N LEU A 27 -8.83 -0.43 -2.94
CA LEU A 27 -8.07 -0.09 -4.14
C LEU A 27 -8.15 -1.20 -5.19
N GLU A 28 -8.06 -2.47 -4.78
CA GLU A 28 -8.24 -3.63 -5.67
C GLU A 28 -9.66 -3.71 -6.26
N ALA A 29 -10.67 -3.27 -5.50
CA ALA A 29 -12.05 -3.18 -5.95
C ALA A 29 -12.34 -1.93 -6.82
N GLY A 30 -11.33 -1.12 -7.15
CA GLY A 30 -11.49 0.12 -7.91
C GLY A 30 -12.18 1.25 -7.13
N LYS A 31 -12.22 1.17 -5.79
CA LYS A 31 -12.84 2.16 -4.90
C LYS A 31 -11.78 2.99 -4.16
N GLY A 32 -10.78 3.46 -4.91
CA GLY A 32 -9.63 4.19 -4.38
C GLY A 32 -9.85 5.69 -4.15
N GLU A 33 -10.93 6.25 -4.70
CA GLU A 33 -11.21 7.69 -4.61
C GLU A 33 -11.32 8.15 -3.14
N GLY A 34 -10.51 9.15 -2.79
CA GLY A 34 -10.50 9.75 -1.45
C GLY A 34 -9.96 8.84 -0.34
N VAL A 35 -9.30 7.72 -0.69
CA VAL A 35 -8.72 6.82 0.31
C VAL A 35 -7.57 7.50 1.05
N VAL A 36 -7.70 7.58 2.37
CA VAL A 36 -6.64 7.94 3.30
C VAL A 36 -6.29 6.71 4.11
N VAL A 37 -5.04 6.28 4.05
CA VAL A 37 -4.57 5.05 4.70
C VAL A 37 -3.77 5.41 5.94
N ASP A 38 -4.07 4.78 7.07
CA ASP A 38 -3.26 4.86 8.28
C ASP A 38 -2.11 3.85 8.22
N LEU A 39 -0.87 4.34 8.34
CA LEU A 39 0.36 3.53 8.38
C LEU A 39 0.91 3.38 9.82
N GLY A 40 0.15 3.83 10.81
CA GLY A 40 0.56 3.89 12.21
C GLY A 40 1.54 5.03 12.51
N GLU A 41 1.76 5.29 13.80
CA GLU A 41 2.67 6.35 14.28
C GLU A 41 2.32 7.74 13.74
N GLY A 42 1.02 8.01 13.53
CA GLY A 42 0.53 9.27 12.98
C GLY A 42 0.83 9.49 11.49
N ARG A 43 1.34 8.48 10.79
CA ARG A 43 1.65 8.56 9.35
C ARG A 43 0.44 8.15 8.53
N THR A 44 0.18 8.89 7.46
CA THR A 44 -0.89 8.58 6.51
C THR A 44 -0.39 8.54 5.08
N ALA A 45 -0.99 7.71 4.24
CA ALA A 45 -0.76 7.68 2.80
C ALA A 45 -2.03 7.99 2.03
N VAL A 46 -1.87 8.71 0.92
CA VAL A 46 -2.95 9.06 -0.01
C VAL A 46 -2.47 8.85 -1.44
N ALA A 47 -3.42 8.72 -2.37
CA ALA A 47 -3.12 8.72 -3.79
C ALA A 47 -2.70 10.14 -4.19
N ASP A 48 -1.43 10.29 -4.56
CA ASP A 48 -0.87 11.55 -5.04
C ASP A 48 0.00 11.28 -6.28
N GLY A 49 0.00 12.24 -7.20
CA GLY A 49 0.76 12.23 -8.46
C GLY A 49 0.17 11.38 -9.59
N HIS A 50 0.95 11.22 -10.66
CA HIS A 50 0.49 10.71 -11.96
C HIS A 50 -0.03 9.25 -11.94
N ARG A 51 0.39 8.45 -10.95
CA ARG A 51 -0.01 7.03 -10.84
C ARG A 51 -1.24 6.82 -9.97
N GLY A 52 -1.74 7.87 -9.30
CA GLY A 52 -2.96 7.83 -8.48
C GLY A 52 -3.08 6.59 -7.60
N ASP A 53 -4.23 5.92 -7.72
CA ASP A 53 -4.63 4.76 -6.92
C ASP A 53 -3.77 3.53 -7.18
N ASP A 54 -3.35 3.28 -8.42
CA ASP A 54 -2.47 2.15 -8.77
C ASP A 54 -1.10 2.30 -8.11
N GLY A 55 -0.56 3.52 -8.13
CA GLY A 55 0.70 3.85 -7.44
C GLY A 55 0.58 3.72 -5.93
N LEU A 56 -0.56 4.14 -5.35
CA LEU A 56 -0.85 3.94 -3.94
C LEU A 56 -0.90 2.44 -3.59
N LEU A 57 -1.69 1.65 -4.34
CA LEU A 57 -1.84 0.22 -4.13
C LEU A 57 -0.49 -0.52 -4.14
N GLN A 58 0.37 -0.21 -5.11
CA GLN A 58 1.71 -0.79 -5.19
C GLN A 58 2.55 -0.46 -3.93
N ARG A 59 2.52 0.80 -3.47
CA ARG A 59 3.24 1.22 -2.26
C ARG A 59 2.70 0.54 -1.00
N LEU A 60 1.38 0.38 -0.86
CA LEU A 60 0.76 -0.28 0.30
C LEU A 60 1.12 -1.77 0.35
N ARG A 61 1.09 -2.48 -0.78
CA ARG A 61 1.53 -3.88 -0.87
C ARG A 61 3.00 -4.02 -0.47
N GLY A 62 3.86 -3.13 -0.97
CA GLY A 62 5.27 -3.08 -0.58
C GLY A 62 5.46 -2.80 0.92
N HIS A 63 4.70 -1.87 1.48
CA HIS A 63 4.73 -1.55 2.90
C HIS A 63 4.33 -2.76 3.76
N ARG A 64 3.23 -3.45 3.42
CA ARG A 64 2.78 -4.68 4.10
C ARG A 64 3.89 -5.74 4.12
N MET A 65 4.55 -5.95 2.97
CA MET A 65 5.67 -6.88 2.86
C MET A 65 6.85 -6.49 3.75
N LEU A 66 7.27 -5.22 3.72
CA LEU A 66 8.37 -4.71 4.54
C LEU A 66 8.08 -4.81 6.05
N VAL A 67 6.84 -4.56 6.46
CA VAL A 67 6.42 -4.72 7.86
C VAL A 67 6.48 -6.18 8.28
N ALA A 68 5.94 -7.09 7.45
CA ALA A 68 5.99 -8.53 7.73
C ALA A 68 7.43 -9.06 7.78
N LEU A 69 8.31 -8.55 6.92
CA LEU A 69 9.75 -8.81 6.94
C LEU A 69 10.38 -8.37 8.25
N ALA A 70 10.16 -7.11 8.64
CA ALA A 70 10.74 -6.52 9.84
C ALA A 70 10.24 -7.20 11.14
N SER A 71 8.99 -7.69 11.13
CA SER A 71 8.41 -8.39 12.28
C SER A 71 8.77 -9.88 12.33
N GLY A 72 9.53 -10.40 11.35
CA GLY A 72 9.81 -11.84 11.23
C GLY A 72 8.58 -12.70 10.91
N ALA A 73 7.47 -12.08 10.50
CA ALA A 73 6.22 -12.77 10.15
C ALA A 73 6.13 -13.14 8.67
N ALA A 74 7.02 -12.61 7.83
CA ALA A 74 7.12 -13.00 6.43
C ALA A 74 7.82 -14.36 6.31
N ASP A 75 7.10 -15.37 5.81
CA ASP A 75 7.71 -16.60 5.34
C ASP A 75 8.42 -16.33 4.00
N LEU A 76 9.73 -16.11 4.09
CA LEU A 76 10.61 -15.93 2.93
C LEU A 76 11.09 -17.24 2.35
N SER A 77 10.74 -18.39 2.95
CA SER A 77 11.17 -19.70 2.47
C SER A 77 10.71 -19.94 1.04
N GLN A 78 9.54 -19.39 0.66
CA GLN A 78 9.02 -19.42 -0.72
C GLN A 78 9.87 -18.63 -1.74
N PHE A 79 10.68 -17.67 -1.28
CA PHE A 79 11.62 -16.88 -2.08
C PHE A 79 13.07 -17.33 -1.89
N SER A 80 13.32 -18.27 -0.97
CA SER A 80 14.64 -18.87 -0.79
C SER A 80 14.91 -19.79 -1.98
N THR A 81 15.69 -19.27 -2.92
CA THR A 81 16.33 -20.07 -3.96
C THR A 81 17.84 -19.90 -3.82
N SER A 82 18.59 -20.83 -4.39
CA SER A 82 20.05 -20.78 -4.36
C SER A 82 20.55 -19.39 -4.79
N PRO A 83 21.59 -18.84 -4.13
CA PRO A 83 22.13 -17.53 -4.50
C PRO A 83 22.52 -17.56 -5.99
N GLY A 84 21.86 -16.71 -6.78
CA GLY A 84 22.09 -16.59 -8.23
C GLY A 84 20.92 -16.99 -9.13
N THR A 85 19.81 -17.53 -8.59
CA THR A 85 18.61 -17.82 -9.38
C THR A 85 17.53 -16.78 -9.09
N VAL A 86 17.00 -16.12 -10.11
CA VAL A 86 15.79 -15.28 -9.95
C VAL A 86 14.59 -16.21 -10.14
N ASN A 87 13.74 -16.35 -9.11
CA ASN A 87 12.49 -17.09 -9.27
C ASN A 87 11.47 -16.18 -9.95
N VAL A 88 11.25 -16.40 -11.25
CA VAL A 88 10.36 -15.61 -12.10
C VAL A 88 9.12 -16.43 -12.41
N ALA A 89 7.94 -15.82 -12.35
CA ALA A 89 6.71 -16.48 -12.79
C ALA A 89 6.82 -16.89 -14.28
N PRO A 90 6.28 -18.05 -14.71
CA PRO A 90 6.50 -18.58 -16.06
C PRO A 90 6.19 -17.57 -17.18
N LEU A 91 5.09 -16.83 -17.06
CA LEU A 91 4.71 -15.80 -18.03
C LEU A 91 5.72 -14.65 -18.12
N VAL A 92 6.33 -14.27 -17.00
CA VAL A 92 7.35 -13.22 -16.96
C VAL A 92 8.67 -13.74 -17.53
N GLN A 93 8.99 -15.02 -17.31
CA GLN A 93 10.14 -15.67 -17.93
C GLN A 93 10.00 -15.68 -19.47
N GLU A 94 8.82 -16.02 -19.99
CA GLU A 94 8.55 -15.99 -21.44
C GLU A 94 8.76 -14.60 -22.05
N ILE A 95 8.34 -13.53 -21.35
CA ILE A 95 8.55 -12.15 -21.80
C ILE A 95 10.05 -11.80 -21.79
N LEU A 96 10.77 -12.18 -20.74
CA LEU A 96 12.20 -11.93 -20.62
C LEU A 96 12.99 -12.68 -21.71
N ASP A 97 12.65 -13.95 -21.96
CA ASP A 97 13.29 -14.77 -23.00
C ASP A 97 13.03 -14.18 -24.40
N ALA A 98 11.80 -13.70 -24.67
CA ALA A 98 11.46 -13.04 -25.93
C ALA A 98 12.19 -11.70 -26.10
N ALA A 99 12.49 -10.99 -25.02
CA ALA A 99 13.25 -9.75 -25.05
C ALA A 99 14.75 -9.99 -25.34
N VAL A 100 15.31 -11.10 -24.88
CA VAL A 100 16.72 -11.49 -25.11
C VAL A 100 16.97 -12.01 -26.53
N GLN A 101 15.95 -12.57 -27.20
CA GLN A 101 16.07 -13.12 -28.56
C GLN A 101 16.03 -12.08 -29.69
N ARG A 102 15.84 -10.79 -29.39
CA ARG A 102 15.95 -9.70 -30.37
C ARG A 102 17.38 -9.17 -30.45
N ASP A 103 18.28 -9.99 -31.00
CA ASP A 103 19.53 -9.56 -31.63
C ASP A 103 19.74 -10.34 -32.93
#